data_AF-A0AAE1WXF8-F1
#
_entry.id   AF-A0AAE1WXF8-F1
#
_cell.length_a   1.000
_cell.length_b   1.000
_cell.length_c   1.000
_cell.angle_alpha   90.00
_cell.angle_beta   90.00
_cell.angle_gamma   90.00
#
_symmetry.space_group_name_H-M   'P 1'
#
loop_
_entity.id
_entity.type
_entity.pdbx_description
1 polymer ?
#
loop_
_entity_poly.entity_id
_entity_poly.type
_entity_poly.pdbx_seq_one_letter_code
_entity_poly.pdbx_strand_id
1 'polypeptide(L)'
;MQDVRSTSVHGIFDGARYTVDLKEKICSCRSWDLTGVPCNHEMSAISAQVLDPDDFILKCYHVDTFCKVYAPAIMPLDGLEMWKKIGYIPPVIPNFERKKGRPARTRILETNEVQKDKKPATAIHRLPRQRGKMICKFCHQVGQNTKCCKWKKLTKEFPIDDVFEQATEIEHITTHVNKMR
;
A
#
# COMPACT_ATOMS: atom_id res chain seq x y z
N MET A 1 1.93 -13.31 -44.97
CA MET A 1 1.82 -12.37 -43.82
C MET A 1 0.60 -12.78 -43.01
N GLN A 2 0.73 -13.06 -41.71
CA GLN A 2 -0.43 -13.26 -40.85
C GLN A 2 -0.99 -11.88 -40.48
N ASP A 3 -2.24 -11.62 -40.89
CA ASP A 3 -2.96 -10.41 -40.54
C ASP A 3 -3.04 -10.29 -39.02
N VAL A 4 -2.76 -9.10 -38.52
CA VAL A 4 -2.68 -8.83 -37.09
C VAL A 4 -4.10 -8.56 -36.62
N ARG A 5 -4.74 -9.65 -36.21
CA ARG A 5 -6.18 -9.75 -35.98
C ARG A 5 -6.49 -9.14 -34.62
N SER A 6 -7.32 -8.10 -34.64
CA SER A 6 -8.21 -7.76 -33.53
C SER A 6 -8.69 -9.04 -32.85
N THR A 7 -8.32 -9.21 -31.58
CA THR A 7 -8.70 -10.40 -30.80
C THR A 7 -9.96 -10.10 -30.01
N SER A 8 -10.95 -10.97 -30.14
CA SER A 8 -12.15 -10.92 -29.31
C SER A 8 -11.95 -11.79 -28.08
N VAL A 9 -12.03 -11.18 -26.89
CA VAL A 9 -11.89 -11.83 -25.59
C VAL A 9 -13.20 -11.71 -24.81
N HIS A 10 -13.52 -12.72 -24.00
CA HIS A 10 -14.76 -12.73 -23.21
C HIS A 10 -14.48 -12.23 -21.79
N GLY A 11 -15.33 -11.32 -21.31
CA GLY A 11 -15.31 -10.82 -19.95
C GLY A 11 -15.78 -11.90 -18.96
N ILE A 12 -14.96 -12.19 -17.97
CA ILE A 12 -15.23 -13.22 -16.96
C ILE A 12 -16.38 -12.80 -16.02
N PHE A 13 -16.57 -11.49 -15.81
CA PHE A 13 -17.50 -10.96 -14.80
C PHE A 13 -18.88 -10.58 -15.34
N ASP A 14 -19.00 -10.28 -16.63
CA ASP A 14 -20.22 -9.78 -17.26
C ASP A 14 -20.69 -10.64 -18.45
N GLY A 15 -19.87 -11.62 -18.87
CA GLY A 15 -20.14 -12.43 -20.05
C GLY A 15 -20.12 -11.64 -21.37
N ALA A 16 -19.68 -10.37 -21.33
CA ALA A 16 -19.64 -9.51 -22.49
C ALA A 16 -18.43 -9.87 -23.37
N ARG A 17 -18.51 -9.51 -24.66
CA ARG A 17 -17.41 -9.68 -25.60
C ARG A 17 -16.69 -8.36 -25.77
N TYR A 18 -15.39 -8.40 -25.58
CA TYR A 18 -14.49 -7.27 -25.75
C TYR A 18 -13.61 -7.50 -26.96
N THR A 19 -13.44 -6.46 -27.77
CA THR A 19 -12.42 -6.40 -28.82
C THR A 19 -11.17 -5.73 -28.27
N VAL A 20 -10.03 -6.32 -28.56
CA VAL A 20 -8.68 -5.83 -28.23
C VAL A 20 -7.88 -5.74 -29.52
N ASP A 21 -7.28 -4.57 -29.74
CA ASP A 21 -6.28 -4.35 -30.79
C ASP A 21 -4.92 -4.12 -30.13
N LEU A 22 -4.02 -5.11 -30.25
CA LEU A 22 -2.68 -5.03 -29.65
C LEU A 22 -1.75 -4.07 -30.40
N LYS A 23 -1.99 -3.80 -31.69
CA LYS A 23 -1.14 -2.88 -32.47
C LYS A 23 -1.41 -1.44 -32.09
N GLU A 24 -2.68 -1.07 -32.11
CA GLU A 24 -3.12 0.28 -31.77
C GLU A 24 -3.13 0.50 -30.25
N LYS A 25 -2.97 -0.57 -29.47
CA LYS A 25 -3.01 -0.57 -28.00
C LYS A 25 -4.36 -0.10 -27.46
N ILE A 26 -5.44 -0.61 -28.05
CA ILE A 26 -6.82 -0.20 -27.76
C ILE A 26 -7.65 -1.40 -27.25
N CYS A 27 -8.51 -1.14 -26.28
CA CYS A 27 -9.56 -2.07 -25.85
C CYS A 27 -10.92 -1.40 -25.85
N SER A 28 -11.94 -2.14 -26.29
CA SER A 28 -13.35 -1.73 -26.17
C SER A 28 -13.80 -1.38 -24.74
N CYS A 29 -13.12 -1.91 -23.73
CA CYS A 29 -13.29 -1.57 -22.32
C CYS A 29 -12.77 -0.16 -21.96
N ARG A 30 -11.96 0.45 -22.83
CA ARG A 30 -11.31 1.78 -22.71
C ARG A 30 -10.33 1.94 -21.54
N SER A 31 -10.12 0.89 -20.75
CA SER A 31 -9.18 0.91 -19.63
C SER A 31 -7.77 1.23 -20.11
N TRP A 32 -7.29 0.57 -21.16
CA TRP A 32 -5.94 0.79 -21.70
C TRP A 32 -5.76 2.18 -22.30
N ASP A 33 -6.77 2.70 -23.01
CA ASP A 33 -6.73 4.08 -23.54
C ASP A 33 -6.61 5.13 -22.43
N LEU A 34 -7.22 4.87 -21.28
CA LEU A 34 -7.25 5.81 -20.15
C LEU A 34 -6.00 5.73 -19.28
N THR A 35 -5.51 4.52 -19.01
CA THR A 35 -4.42 4.31 -18.06
C THR A 35 -3.08 4.10 -18.74
N GLY A 36 -3.05 3.69 -20.01
CA GLY A 36 -1.82 3.26 -20.67
C GLY A 36 -1.25 1.93 -20.17
N VAL A 37 -1.98 1.22 -19.31
CA VAL A 37 -1.61 -0.07 -18.74
C VAL A 37 -2.61 -1.12 -19.26
N PRO A 38 -2.14 -2.27 -19.78
CA PRO A 38 -3.01 -3.33 -20.25
C PRO A 38 -4.01 -3.77 -19.18
N CYS A 39 -5.29 -3.88 -19.55
CA CYS A 39 -6.34 -4.42 -18.69
C CYS A 39 -6.42 -5.95 -18.83
N ASN A 40 -7.31 -6.61 -18.08
CA ASN A 40 -7.40 -8.08 -18.07
C ASN A 40 -7.72 -8.68 -19.45
N HIS A 41 -8.40 -7.93 -20.31
CA HIS A 41 -8.76 -8.34 -21.67
C HIS A 41 -7.51 -8.40 -22.57
N GLU A 42 -6.70 -7.37 -22.48
CA GLU A 42 -5.45 -7.15 -23.18
C GLU A 42 -4.40 -8.13 -22.71
N MET A 43 -4.27 -8.32 -21.39
CA MET A 43 -3.37 -9.32 -20.81
C MET A 43 -3.70 -10.72 -21.32
N SER A 44 -4.98 -11.03 -21.48
CA SER A 44 -5.42 -12.31 -22.07
C SER A 44 -5.03 -12.41 -23.55
N ALA A 45 -5.20 -11.33 -24.33
CA ALA A 45 -4.83 -11.29 -25.74
C ALA A 45 -3.31 -11.38 -25.97
N ILE A 46 -2.51 -10.68 -25.15
CA ILE A 46 -1.04 -10.71 -25.15
C ILE A 46 -0.56 -12.12 -24.83
N SER A 47 -1.09 -12.71 -23.76
CA SER A 47 -0.76 -14.08 -23.33
C SER A 47 -1.09 -15.11 -24.41
N ALA A 48 -2.24 -14.97 -25.08
CA ALA A 48 -2.66 -15.85 -26.18
C ALA A 48 -1.72 -15.78 -27.40
N GLN A 49 -1.03 -14.65 -27.61
CA GLN A 49 -0.05 -14.47 -28.68
C GLN A 49 1.39 -14.72 -28.23
N VAL A 50 1.60 -15.09 -26.96
CA VAL A 50 2.94 -15.34 -26.37
C VAL A 50 3.86 -14.12 -26.54
N LEU A 51 3.30 -12.92 -26.33
CA LEU A 51 4.03 -11.67 -26.38
C LEU A 51 4.38 -11.20 -24.97
N ASP A 52 5.42 -10.38 -24.86
CA ASP A 52 5.82 -9.79 -23.58
C ASP A 52 4.86 -8.63 -23.22
N PRO A 53 4.16 -8.67 -22.07
CA PRO A 53 3.30 -7.57 -21.64
C PRO A 53 4.05 -6.23 -21.46
N ASP A 54 5.34 -6.25 -21.16
CA ASP A 54 6.11 -5.02 -20.92
C ASP A 54 6.21 -4.14 -22.17
N ASP A 55 6.18 -4.74 -23.37
CA ASP A 55 6.18 -4.01 -24.66
C ASP A 55 4.88 -3.21 -24.90
N PHE A 56 3.81 -3.58 -24.21
CA PHE A 56 2.47 -3.01 -24.37
C PHE A 56 2.18 -1.90 -23.37
N ILE A 57 2.99 -1.73 -22.33
CA ILE A 57 2.87 -0.63 -21.37
C ILE A 57 3.31 0.69 -22.02
N LEU A 58 2.66 1.80 -21.66
CA LEU A 58 3.12 3.12 -22.12
C LEU A 58 4.50 3.47 -21.55
N LYS A 59 5.33 4.10 -22.39
CA LYS A 59 6.71 4.49 -22.05
C LYS A 59 6.82 5.37 -20.80
N CYS A 60 5.78 6.12 -20.44
CA CYS A 60 5.76 6.95 -19.23
C CYS A 60 5.89 6.15 -17.92
N TYR A 61 5.58 4.86 -17.92
CA TYR A 61 5.72 3.97 -16.77
C TYR A 61 7.09 3.27 -16.69
N HIS A 62 7.93 3.38 -17.71
CA HIS A 62 9.25 2.75 -17.68
C HIS A 62 10.20 3.49 -16.75
N VAL A 63 11.03 2.72 -16.05
CA VAL A 63 12.09 3.23 -15.17
C VAL A 63 13.03 4.18 -15.93
N ASP A 64 13.38 3.85 -17.17
CA ASP A 64 14.23 4.70 -18.01
C ASP A 64 13.63 6.09 -18.22
N THR A 65 12.32 6.18 -18.45
CA THR A 65 11.62 7.45 -18.62
C THR A 65 11.56 8.21 -17.31
N PHE A 66 11.27 7.53 -16.20
CA PHE A 66 11.32 8.12 -14.87
C PHE A 66 12.70 8.73 -14.57
N CYS A 67 13.77 7.96 -14.76
CA CYS A 67 15.14 8.42 -14.56
C CYS A 67 15.47 9.63 -15.44
N LYS A 68 15.04 9.65 -16.70
CA LYS A 68 15.25 10.80 -17.61
C LYS A 68 14.49 12.05 -17.15
N VAL A 69 13.25 11.90 -16.71
CA VAL A 69 12.40 13.01 -16.25
C VAL A 69 12.96 13.64 -14.97
N TYR A 70 13.47 12.81 -14.05
CA TYR A 70 14.02 13.25 -12.77
C TYR A 70 15.55 13.38 -12.75
N ALA A 71 16.23 13.23 -13.89
CA ALA A 71 17.66 13.45 -14.00
C ALA A 71 18.07 14.91 -13.67
N PRO A 72 17.31 15.95 -14.10
CA PRO A 72 17.58 17.32 -13.70
C PRO A 72 17.24 17.54 -12.22
N ALA A 73 18.04 18.36 -11.54
CA ALA A 73 17.71 18.80 -10.19
C ALA A 73 16.43 19.66 -10.21
N ILE A 74 15.46 19.30 -9.37
CA ILE A 74 14.30 20.15 -9.09
C ILE A 74 14.81 21.31 -8.25
N MET A 75 15.01 22.46 -8.88
CA MET A 75 15.45 23.67 -8.19
C MET A 75 14.38 24.13 -7.20
N PRO A 76 14.76 24.65 -6.03
CA PRO A 76 13.81 25.26 -5.12
C PRO A 76 13.06 26.37 -5.85
N LEU A 77 11.74 26.43 -5.61
CA LEU A 77 10.96 27.58 -6.03
C LEU A 77 11.33 28.77 -5.15
N ASP A 78 11.35 29.95 -5.73
CA ASP A 78 11.47 31.19 -4.97
C ASP A 78 10.34 31.27 -3.93
N GLY A 79 10.58 31.98 -2.83
CA GLY A 79 9.55 32.26 -1.83
C GLY A 79 8.35 33.00 -2.41
N LEU A 80 7.20 32.85 -1.78
CA LEU A 80 5.93 33.45 -2.23
C LEU A 80 6.06 34.97 -2.45
N GLU A 81 6.89 35.64 -1.64
CA GLU A 81 7.19 37.07 -1.74
C GLU A 81 7.91 37.48 -3.04
N MET A 82 8.66 36.56 -3.65
CA MET A 82 9.41 36.79 -4.89
C MET A 82 8.58 36.47 -6.14
N TRP A 83 7.41 35.84 -5.98
CA TRP A 83 6.55 35.51 -7.11
C TRP A 83 5.94 36.78 -7.72
N LYS A 84 5.95 36.85 -9.06
CA LYS A 84 5.32 37.95 -9.78
C LYS A 84 3.84 38.01 -9.43
N LYS A 85 3.42 39.10 -8.79
CA LYS A 85 2.00 39.38 -8.53
C LYS A 85 1.28 39.62 -9.85
N ILE A 86 0.67 38.57 -10.35
CA ILE A 86 -0.22 38.63 -11.49
C ILE A 86 -1.57 39.17 -10.99
N GLY A 87 -2.08 40.24 -11.61
CA GLY A 87 -3.34 40.90 -11.24
C GLY A 87 -4.61 40.08 -11.52
N TYR A 88 -4.49 38.76 -11.57
CA TYR A 88 -5.64 37.87 -11.70
C TYR A 88 -6.39 37.82 -10.38
N ILE A 89 -7.73 37.75 -10.49
CA ILE A 89 -8.60 37.49 -9.36
C ILE A 89 -8.28 36.07 -8.86
N PRO A 90 -7.88 35.89 -7.59
CA PRO A 90 -7.66 34.56 -7.04
C PRO A 90 -8.91 33.70 -7.23
N PRO A 91 -8.77 32.39 -7.56
CA PRO A 91 -9.92 31.51 -7.67
C PRO A 91 -10.68 31.51 -6.35
N VAL A 92 -11.99 31.78 -6.41
CA VAL A 92 -12.87 31.69 -5.25
C VAL A 92 -12.87 30.23 -4.80
N ILE A 93 -12.53 30.00 -3.54
CA ILE A 93 -12.55 28.66 -2.95
C ILE A 93 -13.98 28.12 -3.12
N PRO A 94 -14.17 26.89 -3.65
CA PRO A 94 -15.50 26.31 -3.75
C PRO A 94 -16.16 26.30 -2.38
N ASN A 95 -17.45 26.60 -2.32
CA ASN A 95 -18.19 26.60 -1.06
C ASN A 95 -18.28 25.15 -0.54
N PHE A 96 -17.31 24.74 0.27
CA PHE A 96 -17.23 23.39 0.84
C PHE A 96 -18.13 23.32 2.06
N GLU A 97 -19.44 23.16 1.82
CA GLU A 97 -20.35 22.81 2.90
C GLU A 97 -20.11 21.34 3.31
N ARG A 98 -19.99 21.10 4.61
CA ARG A 98 -20.01 19.74 5.14
C ARG A 98 -21.37 19.11 4.82
N LYS A 99 -21.41 18.24 3.82
CA LYS A 99 -22.61 17.44 3.52
C LYS A 99 -23.06 16.74 4.80
N LYS A 100 -24.37 16.77 5.08
CA LYS A 100 -24.97 15.97 6.15
C LYS A 100 -24.50 14.54 5.95
N GLY A 101 -23.81 14.00 6.96
CA GLY A 101 -23.20 12.68 6.86
C GLY A 101 -24.21 11.59 6.53
N ARG A 102 -23.72 10.37 6.32
CA ARG A 102 -24.58 9.21 6.05
C ARG A 102 -25.72 9.16 7.08
N PRO A 103 -27.00 9.17 6.65
CA PRO A 103 -28.12 8.98 7.56
C PRO A 103 -27.93 7.69 8.36
N ALA A 104 -28.28 7.71 9.65
CA ALA A 104 -28.24 6.51 10.46
C ALA A 104 -29.09 5.42 9.80
N ARG A 105 -28.53 4.21 9.63
CA ARG A 105 -29.26 3.06 9.05
C ARG A 105 -30.45 2.63 9.90
N THR A 106 -30.39 2.92 11.19
CA THR A 106 -31.42 2.57 12.16
C THR A 106 -31.92 3.84 12.83
N ARG A 107 -33.25 3.92 12.94
CA ARG A 107 -33.94 4.87 13.80
C ARG A 107 -33.39 4.79 15.23
N ILE A 108 -33.20 5.94 15.87
CA ILE A 108 -32.96 6.03 17.32
C ILE A 108 -34.29 5.71 18.00
N LEU A 109 -34.29 4.69 18.86
CA LEU A 109 -35.47 4.28 19.62
C LEU A 109 -35.65 5.21 20.83
N GLU A 110 -36.89 5.51 21.18
CA GLU A 110 -37.20 6.23 22.42
C GLU A 110 -37.04 5.32 23.65
N THR A 111 -36.94 5.89 24.85
CA THR A 111 -36.60 5.16 26.09
C THR A 111 -37.57 4.02 26.42
N ASN A 112 -38.82 4.09 25.94
CA ASN A 112 -39.87 3.11 26.21
C ASN A 112 -40.05 2.08 25.09
N GLU A 113 -39.24 2.12 24.03
CA GLU A 113 -39.39 1.22 22.90
C GLU A 113 -38.52 -0.03 23.03
N VAL A 114 -39.13 -1.19 22.86
CA VAL A 114 -38.44 -2.49 22.95
C VAL A 114 -37.49 -2.66 21.77
N GLN A 115 -36.21 -2.81 22.09
CA GLN A 115 -35.18 -3.11 21.10
C GLN A 115 -35.40 -4.53 20.59
N LYS A 116 -35.77 -4.71 19.31
CA LYS A 116 -35.85 -6.05 18.71
C LYS A 116 -34.47 -6.71 18.81
N ASP A 117 -34.40 -7.85 19.47
CA ASP A 117 -33.16 -8.62 19.58
C ASP A 117 -32.56 -8.81 18.19
N LYS A 118 -31.27 -8.49 18.07
CA LYS A 118 -30.50 -8.87 16.88
C LYS A 118 -30.57 -10.38 16.84
N LYS A 119 -31.37 -10.95 15.92
CA LYS A 119 -31.36 -12.39 15.64
C LYS A 119 -29.90 -12.83 15.58
N PRO A 120 -29.49 -13.89 16.29
CA PRO A 120 -28.13 -14.39 16.16
C PRO A 120 -27.88 -14.58 14.68
N ALA A 121 -26.75 -14.10 14.19
CA ALA A 121 -26.38 -14.25 12.80
C ALA A 121 -26.21 -15.74 12.51
N THR A 122 -27.30 -16.44 12.22
CA THR A 122 -27.31 -17.74 11.54
C THR A 122 -26.95 -17.50 10.08
N ALA A 123 -25.81 -16.87 9.85
CA ALA A 123 -25.17 -16.85 8.56
C ALA A 123 -24.48 -18.22 8.43
N ILE A 124 -25.19 -19.17 7.82
CA ILE A 124 -24.69 -20.48 7.40
C ILE A 124 -23.36 -20.35 6.60
N HIS A 125 -23.08 -19.17 6.03
CA HIS A 125 -21.87 -18.87 5.25
C HIS A 125 -20.72 -18.19 6.01
N ARG A 126 -20.78 -18.03 7.34
CA ARG A 126 -19.64 -17.53 8.12
C ARG A 126 -18.95 -18.68 8.83
N LEU A 127 -17.94 -19.24 8.18
CA LEU A 127 -16.99 -20.11 8.87
C LEU A 127 -16.37 -19.32 10.04
N PRO A 128 -16.35 -19.87 11.26
CA PRO A 128 -15.69 -19.22 12.38
C PRO A 128 -14.23 -19.01 12.00
N ARG A 129 -13.74 -17.79 12.21
CA ARG A 129 -12.35 -17.43 11.89
C ARG A 129 -11.44 -18.32 12.75
N GLN A 130 -10.81 -19.33 12.15
CA GLN A 130 -9.77 -20.11 12.82
C GLN A 130 -8.57 -19.19 13.05
N ARG A 131 -8.54 -18.53 14.21
CA ARG A 131 -7.37 -17.75 14.61
C ARG A 131 -6.28 -18.76 14.98
N GLY A 132 -5.17 -18.74 14.23
CA GLY A 132 -3.97 -19.47 14.61
C GLY A 132 -3.53 -19.10 16.03
N LYS A 133 -2.86 -20.04 16.72
CA LYS A 133 -2.37 -19.81 18.09
C LYS A 133 -1.48 -18.56 18.12
N MET A 134 -1.75 -17.62 19.02
CA MET A 134 -0.95 -16.40 19.16
C MET A 134 0.45 -16.78 19.65
N ILE A 135 1.50 -16.44 18.92
CA ILE A 135 2.90 -16.69 19.29
C ILE A 135 3.61 -15.36 19.51
N CYS A 136 4.34 -15.23 20.61
CA CYS A 136 5.15 -14.04 20.89
C CYS A 136 6.40 -14.00 20.01
N LYS A 137 6.62 -12.93 19.23
CA LYS A 137 7.81 -12.79 18.37
C LYS A 137 9.14 -12.59 19.11
N PHE A 138 9.10 -12.45 20.44
CA PHE A 138 10.30 -12.19 21.26
C PHE A 138 10.76 -13.44 22.03
N CYS A 139 9.84 -14.14 22.70
CA CYS A 139 10.15 -15.35 23.48
C CYS A 139 9.61 -16.64 22.84
N HIS A 140 8.92 -16.54 21.70
CA HIS A 140 8.30 -17.67 20.96
C HIS A 140 7.29 -18.53 21.75
N GLN A 141 6.88 -18.09 22.94
CA GLN A 141 5.83 -18.77 23.71
C GLN A 141 4.43 -18.52 23.14
N VAL A 142 3.59 -19.55 23.21
CA VAL A 142 2.20 -19.55 22.75
C VAL A 142 1.28 -18.90 23.80
N GLY A 143 0.28 -18.15 23.36
CA GLY A 143 -0.77 -17.56 24.20
C GLY A 143 -0.52 -16.11 24.63
N GLN A 144 0.62 -15.52 24.26
CA GLN A 144 0.94 -14.12 24.57
C GLN A 144 1.53 -13.39 23.36
N ASN A 145 1.31 -12.08 23.29
CA ASN A 145 1.88 -11.22 22.26
C ASN A 145 3.17 -10.56 22.78
N THR A 146 3.94 -9.96 21.87
CA THR A 146 5.19 -9.26 22.21
C THR A 146 4.99 -8.09 23.17
N LYS A 147 3.79 -7.48 23.22
CA LYS A 147 3.48 -6.36 24.13
C LYS A 147 3.36 -6.82 25.59
N CYS A 148 2.80 -7.99 25.82
CA CYS A 148 2.60 -8.57 27.15
C CYS A 148 3.74 -9.54 27.56
N CYS A 149 4.77 -9.69 26.73
CA CYS A 149 5.87 -10.59 26.98
C CYS A 149 6.69 -10.13 28.19
N LYS A 150 6.72 -10.97 29.24
CA LYS A 150 7.53 -10.72 30.46
C LYS A 150 9.00 -10.55 30.14
N TRP A 151 9.57 -11.40 29.28
CA TRP A 151 10.98 -11.35 28.87
C TRP A 151 11.39 -10.05 28.17
N LYS A 152 10.44 -9.43 27.44
CA LYS A 152 10.67 -8.12 26.80
C LYS A 152 10.59 -6.95 27.80
N LYS A 153 9.89 -7.13 28.92
CA LYS A 153 9.87 -6.14 30.01
C LYS A 153 11.16 -6.19 30.83
N LEU A 154 11.63 -7.40 31.16
CA LEU A 154 12.91 -7.62 31.84
C LEU A 154 14.10 -7.02 31.08
N THR A 155 14.16 -7.19 29.76
CA THR A 155 15.22 -6.59 28.92
C THR A 155 15.16 -5.06 28.78
N LYS A 156 14.02 -4.44 29.12
CA LYS A 156 13.91 -2.98 29.23
C LYS A 156 14.32 -2.46 30.61
N GLU A 157 14.03 -3.23 31.65
CA GLU A 157 14.38 -2.89 33.04
C GLU A 157 15.88 -3.09 33.29
N PHE A 158 16.52 -4.01 32.57
CA PHE A 158 17.96 -4.27 32.66
C PHE A 158 18.57 -4.44 31.25
N PRO A 159 18.98 -3.34 30.58
CA PRO A 159 19.72 -3.39 29.32
C PRO A 159 21.09 -4.06 29.51
N ILE A 160 21.46 -4.98 28.63
CA ILE A 160 22.69 -5.81 28.74
C ILE A 160 23.92 -5.08 28.16
N ASP A 161 23.90 -3.75 28.07
CA ASP A 161 24.99 -3.01 27.40
C ASP A 161 26.09 -2.50 28.36
N ASP A 162 26.01 -2.78 29.67
CA ASP A 162 26.92 -2.19 30.67
C ASP A 162 27.93 -3.19 31.30
N VAL A 163 28.23 -4.30 30.59
CA VAL A 163 29.23 -5.30 31.04
C VAL A 163 30.39 -5.46 30.03
N PHE A 164 30.24 -4.99 28.79
CA PHE A 164 31.29 -5.10 27.78
C PHE A 164 32.33 -3.97 27.85
N GLU A 165 31.99 -2.81 28.39
CA GLU A 165 32.91 -1.67 28.46
C GLU A 165 33.83 -1.74 29.69
N GLN A 166 33.37 -2.30 30.83
CA GLN A 166 34.18 -2.47 32.04
C GLN A 166 35.24 -3.59 31.93
N ALA A 167 35.04 -4.58 31.05
CA ALA A 167 36.03 -5.65 30.83
C ALA A 167 37.28 -5.14 30.06
N THR A 168 37.11 -4.11 29.22
CA THR A 168 38.22 -3.54 28.43
C THR A 168 39.12 -2.61 29.25
N GLU A 169 38.60 -1.95 30.30
CA GLU A 169 39.40 -1.12 31.19
C GLU A 169 40.36 -1.94 32.09
N ILE A 170 39.96 -3.15 32.52
CA ILE A 170 40.79 -4.00 33.38
C ILE A 170 42.00 -4.58 32.61
N GLU A 171 41.86 -4.91 31.32
CA GLU A 171 42.99 -5.37 30.49
C GLU A 171 43.96 -4.23 30.12
N HIS A 172 43.47 -3.01 29.90
CA HIS A 172 44.32 -1.85 29.62
C HIS A 172 45.12 -1.38 30.86
N ILE A 173 44.57 -1.50 32.06
CA ILE A 173 45.27 -1.14 33.31
C ILE A 173 46.37 -2.16 33.64
N THR A 174 46.09 -3.46 33.49
CA THR A 174 47.06 -4.52 33.78
C THR A 174 48.23 -4.56 32.79
N THR A 175 48.01 -4.20 31.52
CA THR A 175 49.08 -4.06 30.51
C THR A 175 49.98 -2.85 30.76
N HIS A 176 49.45 -1.73 31.28
CA HIS A 176 50.25 -0.54 31.59
C HIS A 176 51.13 -0.73 32.84
N VAL A 177 50.63 -1.44 33.86
CA VAL A 177 51.40 -1.76 35.08
C VAL A 177 52.55 -2.74 34.81
N ASN A 178 52.36 -3.70 33.90
CA ASN A 178 53.39 -4.67 33.53
C ASN A 178 54.49 -4.10 32.61
N LYS A 179 54.28 -2.92 32.01
CA LYS A 179 55.26 -2.24 31.13
C LYS A 179 56.13 -1.22 31.88
N MET A 180 55.80 -0.92 33.14
CA MET A 180 56.57 -0.03 34.02
C MET A 180 57.38 -0.80 35.09
N ARG A 181 57.50 -2.13 34.94
CA ARG A 181 58.38 -2.99 35.74
C ARG A 181 59.52 -3.52 34.89
#